data_AF-A0AAW2XCJ7-F1
#
_entry.id   AF-A0AAW2XCJ7-F1
#
_cell.length_a   1.000
_cell.length_b   1.000
_cell.length_c   1.000
_cell.angle_alpha   90.00
_cell.angle_beta   90.00
_cell.angle_gamma   90.00
#
_symmetry.space_group_name_H-M   'P 1'
#
loop_
_entity.id
_entity.type
_entity.pdbx_description
1 polymer ?
#
loop_
_entity_poly.entity_id
_entity_poly.type
_entity_poly.pdbx_seq_one_letter_code
_entity_poly.pdbx_strand_id
1 'polypeptide(L)'
;MAVLQEAFPARKRRPSLGAFVSPNFSDQKLLRSLFIVSQQISSLQPLRILLKRTSASIIRKSRLISILFEELVRNPVNVFPPSAALCFEELYIVLQRIKVLLEDCSSCSKMWLLTQIPSISSSFDQLMIELSTILDILPLKELNLIEDVEELANLIKKQCSEKATDCADRDDENLRTEVLKMLDNIKREIVPDHSKLSEIFERLNLSDSTSCSNEIENLEDEVQNQNDDKSKADVIALIGLVRYSKCVLYGASTPRITTRRQKSAEK
;
A
#
# COMPACT_ATOMS: atom_id res chain seq x y z
N MET A 1 20.03 18.80 10.06
CA MET A 1 18.65 18.78 10.57
C MET A 1 18.00 17.52 10.01
N ALA A 2 18.02 16.41 10.75
CA ALA A 2 17.30 15.20 10.33
C ALA A 2 15.81 15.47 10.53
N VAL A 3 15.09 15.71 9.44
CA VAL A 3 13.63 15.69 9.48
C VAL A 3 13.28 14.25 9.84
N LEU A 4 12.77 14.03 11.04
CA LEU A 4 12.07 12.80 11.39
C LEU A 4 10.90 12.69 10.41
N GLN A 5 11.10 12.00 9.29
CA GLN A 5 10.03 11.57 8.41
C GLN A 5 9.04 10.82 9.31
N GLU A 6 7.79 11.25 9.32
CA GLU A 6 6.70 10.53 9.99
C GLU A 6 6.61 9.15 9.35
N ALA A 7 7.34 8.20 9.92
CA ALA A 7 7.38 6.82 9.49
C ALA A 7 5.99 6.22 9.72
N PHE A 8 5.56 5.39 8.77
CA PHE A 8 4.25 4.77 8.83
C PHE A 8 4.15 3.98 10.13
N PRO A 9 3.14 4.25 10.99
CA PRO A 9 3.14 3.80 12.37
C PRO A 9 3.39 2.30 12.45
N ALA A 10 4.29 1.91 13.37
CA ALA A 10 4.72 0.54 13.51
C ALA A 10 3.54 -0.33 13.93
N ARG A 11 3.00 -1.12 12.98
CA ARG A 11 1.97 -2.12 13.25
C ARG A 11 2.63 -3.38 13.84
N LYS A 12 1.96 -4.06 14.77
CA LYS A 12 2.45 -5.33 15.36
C LYS A 12 2.78 -6.41 14.33
N ARG A 13 2.07 -6.41 13.20
CA ARG A 13 2.25 -7.41 12.13
C ARG A 13 3.37 -7.06 11.15
N ARG A 14 3.90 -5.83 11.20
CA ARG A 14 4.90 -5.35 10.25
C ARG A 14 6.31 -5.68 10.74
N PRO A 15 7.15 -6.36 9.94
CA PRO A 15 8.56 -6.51 10.24
C PRO A 15 9.24 -5.15 10.41
N SER A 16 10.09 -5.01 11.43
CA SER A 16 10.90 -3.80 11.60
C SER A 16 11.89 -3.64 10.44
N LEU A 17 12.38 -2.42 10.21
CA LEU A 17 13.41 -2.16 9.19
C LEU A 17 14.64 -3.08 9.36
N GLY A 18 15.00 -3.42 10.59
CA GLY A 18 16.11 -4.34 10.90
C GLY A 18 15.79 -5.83 10.74
N ALA A 19 14.54 -6.20 10.45
CA ALA A 19 14.16 -7.59 10.17
C ALA A 19 14.53 -8.02 8.75
N PHE A 20 14.78 -7.06 7.85
CA PHE A 20 15.23 -7.31 6.49
C PHE A 20 16.75 -7.41 6.45
N VAL A 21 17.27 -8.56 6.85
CA VAL A 21 18.71 -8.86 6.76
C VAL A 21 18.96 -9.62 5.47
N SER A 22 19.98 -9.22 4.70
CA SER A 22 20.50 -10.04 3.60
C SER A 22 21.04 -11.35 4.18
N PRO A 23 20.46 -12.51 3.87
CA PRO A 23 21.08 -13.76 4.26
C PRO A 23 22.31 -14.00 3.36
N ASN A 24 23.36 -14.62 3.92
CA ASN A 24 24.57 -14.98 3.17
C ASN A 24 24.26 -16.04 2.09
N PHE A 25 23.73 -15.60 0.96
CA PHE A 25 23.37 -16.45 -0.17
C PHE A 25 24.61 -16.69 -1.04
N SER A 26 24.65 -17.84 -1.71
CA SER A 26 25.50 -17.98 -2.90
C SER A 26 24.87 -17.19 -4.05
N ASP A 27 25.67 -16.71 -5.00
CA ASP A 27 25.24 -15.94 -6.18
C ASP A 27 23.98 -16.50 -6.86
N GLN A 28 23.95 -17.81 -7.11
CA GLN A 28 22.79 -18.47 -7.73
C GLN A 28 21.53 -18.47 -6.85
N LYS A 29 21.69 -18.60 -5.52
CA LYS A 29 20.56 -18.55 -4.59
C LYS A 29 20.04 -17.12 -4.47
N LEU A 30 20.92 -16.12 -4.51
CA LEU A 30 20.54 -14.71 -4.49
C LEU A 30 19.73 -14.35 -5.74
N LEU A 31 20.19 -14.71 -6.94
CA LEU A 31 19.43 -14.51 -8.19
C LEU A 31 18.05 -15.16 -8.14
N ARG A 32 17.97 -16.43 -7.71
CA ARG A 32 16.68 -17.12 -7.59
C ARG A 32 15.75 -16.43 -6.59
N SER A 33 16.30 -15.95 -5.48
CA SER A 33 15.52 -15.23 -4.46
C SER A 33 15.01 -13.89 -4.98
N LEU A 34 15.84 -13.16 -5.74
CA LEU A 34 15.47 -11.93 -6.45
C LEU A 34 14.38 -12.16 -7.50
N PHE A 35 14.50 -13.23 -8.29
CA PHE A 35 13.47 -13.64 -9.22
C PHE A 35 12.15 -13.93 -8.50
N ILE A 36 12.18 -14.73 -7.43
CA ILE A 36 10.98 -15.10 -6.67
C ILE A 36 10.30 -13.86 -6.07
N VAL A 37 11.04 -12.97 -5.39
CA VAL A 37 10.43 -11.79 -4.75
C VAL A 37 9.87 -10.81 -5.79
N SER A 38 10.58 -10.57 -6.89
CA SER A 38 10.09 -9.69 -7.97
C SER A 38 8.85 -10.28 -8.65
N GLN A 39 8.82 -11.59 -8.86
CA GLN A 39 7.64 -12.30 -9.39
C GLN A 39 6.45 -12.18 -8.43
N GLN A 40 6.66 -12.39 -7.13
CA GLN A 40 5.64 -12.21 -6.10
C GLN A 40 5.03 -10.81 -6.15
N ILE A 41 5.85 -9.75 -6.16
CA ILE A 41 5.37 -8.37 -6.28
C ILE A 41 4.59 -8.17 -7.58
N SER A 42 5.10 -8.70 -8.71
CA SER A 42 4.44 -8.55 -10.02
C SER A 42 3.07 -9.24 -10.12
N SER A 43 2.81 -10.22 -9.24
CA SER A 43 1.57 -10.97 -9.13
C SER A 43 0.53 -10.33 -8.21
N LEU A 44 0.94 -9.35 -7.39
CA LEU A 44 0.04 -8.59 -6.54
C LEU A 44 -0.97 -7.81 -7.39
N GLN A 45 -2.17 -7.62 -6.84
CA GLN A 45 -3.16 -6.75 -7.43
C GLN A 45 -2.87 -5.30 -7.03
N PRO A 46 -2.90 -4.33 -7.98
CA PRO A 46 -2.82 -2.92 -7.63
C PRO A 46 -3.93 -2.52 -6.66
N LEU A 47 -3.61 -1.56 -5.78
CA LEU A 47 -4.60 -0.97 -4.89
C LEU A 47 -5.68 -0.31 -5.74
N ARG A 48 -6.94 -0.53 -5.38
CA ARG A 48 -8.07 -0.16 -6.26
C ARG A 48 -8.54 1.27 -6.07
N ILE A 49 -8.49 1.76 -4.84
CA ILE A 49 -9.13 3.01 -4.41
C ILE A 49 -8.05 4.05 -4.18
N LEU A 50 -7.27 3.87 -3.10
CA LEU A 50 -6.17 4.76 -2.72
C LEU A 50 -4.84 4.24 -3.28
N LEU A 51 -3.90 5.15 -3.56
CA LEU A 51 -2.54 4.83 -4.04
C LEU A 51 -2.53 3.94 -5.30
N LYS A 52 -3.58 4.05 -6.13
CA LYS A 52 -3.78 3.19 -7.30
C LYS A 52 -2.65 3.33 -8.32
N ARG A 53 -2.24 4.57 -8.63
CA ARG A 53 -1.18 4.82 -9.62
C ARG A 53 0.17 4.37 -9.08
N THR A 54 0.47 4.69 -7.83
CA THR A 54 1.73 4.34 -7.16
C THR A 54 1.90 2.83 -7.07
N SER A 55 0.92 2.10 -6.53
CA SER A 55 0.96 0.64 -6.47
C SER A 55 1.04 -0.01 -7.86
N ALA A 56 0.26 0.45 -8.84
CA ALA A 56 0.33 -0.08 -10.21
C ALA A 56 1.69 0.19 -10.88
N SER A 57 2.28 1.36 -10.64
CA SER A 57 3.60 1.73 -11.17
C SER A 57 4.68 0.81 -10.61
N ILE A 58 4.69 0.58 -9.29
CA ILE A 58 5.62 -0.31 -8.62
C ILE A 58 5.47 -1.74 -9.14
N ILE A 59 4.25 -2.28 -9.19
CA ILE A 59 3.98 -3.64 -9.69
C ILE A 59 4.47 -3.82 -11.14
N ARG A 60 4.28 -2.81 -12.01
CA ARG A 60 4.79 -2.84 -13.39
C ARG A 60 6.32 -2.85 -13.44
N LYS A 61 6.98 -1.99 -12.66
CA LYS A 61 8.45 -1.96 -12.57
C LYS A 61 9.00 -3.28 -12.04
N SER A 62 8.38 -3.85 -11.00
CA SER A 62 8.74 -5.18 -10.48
C SER A 62 8.54 -6.30 -11.50
N ARG A 63 7.57 -6.20 -12.41
CA ARG A 63 7.43 -7.15 -13.53
C ARG A 63 8.62 -7.10 -14.48
N LEU A 64 9.11 -5.91 -14.83
CA LEU A 64 10.31 -5.81 -15.68
C LEU A 64 11.55 -6.36 -14.97
N ILE A 65 11.71 -6.05 -13.68
CA ILE A 65 12.77 -6.59 -12.84
C ILE A 65 12.68 -8.13 -12.77
N SER A 66 11.47 -8.69 -12.69
CA SER A 66 11.26 -10.14 -12.69
C SER A 66 11.71 -10.78 -13.99
N ILE A 67 11.40 -10.17 -15.15
CA ILE A 67 11.87 -10.64 -16.46
C ILE A 67 13.41 -10.60 -16.52
N LEU A 68 14.05 -9.53 -16.05
CA LEU A 68 15.51 -9.44 -16.00
C LEU A 68 16.10 -10.60 -15.17
N PHE A 69 15.59 -10.84 -13.97
CA PHE A 69 16.10 -11.92 -13.12
C PHE A 69 15.76 -13.32 -13.66
N GLU A 70 14.67 -13.48 -14.40
CA GLU A 70 14.37 -14.72 -15.11
C GLU A 70 15.46 -15.06 -16.12
N GLU A 71 15.87 -14.08 -16.92
CA GLU A 71 16.94 -14.24 -17.92
C GLU A 71 18.31 -14.51 -17.28
N LEU A 72 18.63 -13.84 -16.16
CA LEU A 72 19.85 -14.08 -15.40
C LEU A 72 19.88 -15.46 -14.73
N VAL A 73 18.71 -16.00 -14.32
CA VAL A 73 18.61 -17.36 -13.77
C VAL A 73 18.75 -18.41 -14.87
N ARG A 74 18.24 -18.15 -16.07
CA ARG A 74 18.36 -19.04 -17.25
C ARG A 74 19.79 -19.11 -17.79
N ASN A 75 20.49 -17.98 -17.78
CA ASN A 75 21.86 -17.83 -18.27
C ASN A 75 22.78 -17.41 -17.12
N PRO A 76 23.12 -18.31 -16.19
CA PRO A 76 23.85 -17.95 -14.99
C PRO A 76 25.27 -17.48 -15.32
N VAL A 77 25.62 -16.31 -14.80
CA VAL A 77 27.01 -15.85 -14.71
C VAL A 77 27.72 -16.72 -13.66
N ASN A 78 28.93 -17.19 -13.97
CA ASN A 78 29.62 -18.18 -13.12
C ASN A 78 29.99 -17.62 -11.73
N VAL A 79 30.42 -16.37 -11.63
CA VAL A 79 30.76 -15.67 -10.38
C VAL A 79 30.51 -14.19 -10.56
N PHE A 80 29.79 -13.55 -9.64
CA PHE A 80 29.60 -12.11 -9.66
C PHE A 80 30.85 -11.36 -9.17
N PRO A 81 31.16 -10.19 -9.74
CA PRO A 81 32.01 -9.22 -9.08
C PRO A 81 31.46 -8.91 -7.68
N PRO A 82 32.31 -8.71 -6.64
CA PRO A 82 31.84 -8.42 -5.29
C PRO A 82 30.89 -7.20 -5.22
N SER A 83 31.14 -6.20 -6.05
CA SER A 83 30.28 -5.01 -6.21
C SER A 83 28.87 -5.36 -6.69
N ALA A 84 28.74 -6.28 -7.67
CA ALA A 84 27.46 -6.74 -8.17
C ALA A 84 26.71 -7.60 -7.15
N ALA A 85 27.42 -8.48 -6.44
CA ALA A 85 26.83 -9.30 -5.38
C ALA A 85 26.19 -8.41 -4.29
N LEU A 86 26.91 -7.39 -3.82
CA LEU A 86 26.37 -6.42 -2.86
C LEU A 86 25.15 -5.67 -3.41
N CYS A 87 25.18 -5.22 -4.67
CA CYS A 87 24.01 -4.57 -5.28
C CYS A 87 22.80 -5.50 -5.33
N PHE A 88 23.00 -6.78 -5.65
CA PHE A 88 21.92 -7.77 -5.66
C PHE A 88 21.36 -8.06 -4.27
N GLU A 89 22.19 -8.08 -3.24
CA GLU A 89 21.74 -8.20 -1.83
C GLU A 89 20.87 -7.00 -1.41
N GLU A 90 21.31 -5.79 -1.72
CA GLU A 90 20.54 -4.57 -1.44
C GLU A 90 19.24 -4.51 -2.24
N LEU A 91 19.26 -4.92 -3.52
CA LEU A 91 18.04 -5.05 -4.33
C LEU A 91 17.06 -6.03 -3.69
N TYR A 92 17.55 -7.14 -3.14
CA TYR A 92 16.70 -8.12 -2.48
C TYR A 92 16.00 -7.51 -1.26
N ILE A 93 16.75 -6.78 -0.42
CA ILE A 93 16.20 -6.08 0.74
C ILE A 93 15.13 -5.06 0.33
N VAL A 94 15.43 -4.22 -0.67
CA VAL A 94 14.50 -3.19 -1.15
C VAL A 94 13.22 -3.82 -1.73
N LEU A 95 13.34 -4.88 -2.53
CA LEU A 95 12.17 -5.59 -3.08
C LEU A 95 11.33 -6.24 -1.97
N GLN A 96 11.95 -6.85 -0.95
CA GLN A 96 11.21 -7.38 0.20
C GLN A 96 10.44 -6.28 0.94
N ARG A 97 11.08 -5.12 1.17
CA ARG A 97 10.42 -3.97 1.82
C ARG A 97 9.26 -3.42 0.99
N ILE A 98 9.43 -3.34 -0.33
CA ILE A 98 8.35 -2.95 -1.27
C ILE A 98 7.18 -3.94 -1.17
N LYS A 99 7.47 -5.24 -1.21
CA LYS A 99 6.46 -6.30 -1.12
C LYS A 99 5.64 -6.18 0.16
N VAL A 100 6.32 -6.13 1.31
CA VAL A 100 5.68 -6.01 2.61
C VAL A 100 4.82 -4.76 2.69
N LEU A 101 5.33 -3.61 2.19
CA LEU A 101 4.55 -2.37 2.19
C LEU A 101 3.29 -2.46 1.31
N LEU A 102 3.35 -3.09 0.14
CA LEU A 102 2.17 -3.32 -0.71
C LEU A 102 1.14 -4.24 -0.03
N GLU A 103 1.59 -5.34 0.56
CA GLU A 103 0.74 -6.30 1.28
C GLU A 103 0.08 -5.65 2.51
N ASP A 104 0.84 -4.86 3.27
CA ASP A 104 0.36 -4.09 4.42
C ASP A 104 -0.70 -3.04 4.02
N CYS A 105 -0.56 -2.41 2.84
CA CYS A 105 -1.56 -1.48 2.32
C CYS A 105 -2.83 -2.22 1.87
N SER A 106 -2.68 -3.39 1.25
CA SER A 106 -3.81 -4.17 0.71
C SER A 106 -4.74 -4.74 1.79
N SER A 107 -4.19 -5.01 2.97
CA SER A 107 -4.90 -5.56 4.13
C SER A 107 -5.44 -4.48 5.08
N CYS A 108 -5.15 -3.20 4.80
CA CYS A 108 -5.51 -2.07 5.65
C CYS A 108 -6.99 -1.70 5.51
N SER A 109 -7.60 -1.20 6.60
CA SER A 109 -8.85 -0.43 6.50
C SER A 109 -8.67 0.71 5.49
N LYS A 110 -9.71 1.01 4.70
CA LYS A 110 -9.65 2.10 3.72
C LYS A 110 -9.55 3.46 4.39
N MET A 111 -10.29 3.67 5.48
CA MET A 111 -10.25 4.91 6.26
C MET A 111 -8.90 5.09 6.96
N TRP A 112 -8.34 4.02 7.53
CA TRP A 112 -7.00 4.09 8.10
C TRP A 112 -5.92 4.30 7.03
N LEU A 113 -5.98 3.57 5.92
CA LEU A 113 -5.06 3.78 4.79
C LEU A 113 -5.10 5.24 4.31
N LEU A 114 -6.29 5.84 4.25
CA LEU A 114 -6.48 7.23 3.86
C LEU A 114 -5.77 8.20 4.80
N THR A 115 -5.87 8.04 6.13
CA THR A 115 -5.20 8.98 7.06
C THR A 115 -3.68 8.92 6.95
N GLN A 116 -3.15 7.80 6.47
CA GLN A 116 -1.74 7.48 6.42
C GLN A 116 -1.07 7.71 5.06
N ILE A 117 -1.79 8.21 4.05
CA ILE A 117 -1.27 8.47 2.70
C ILE A 117 0.08 9.19 2.72
N PRO A 118 0.30 10.31 3.46
CA PRO A 118 1.58 11.03 3.39
C PRO A 118 2.77 10.16 3.76
N SER A 119 2.58 9.33 4.79
CA SER A 119 3.62 8.47 5.32
C SER A 119 3.90 7.27 4.40
N ILE A 120 2.86 6.68 3.83
CA ILE A 120 2.99 5.55 2.90
C ILE A 120 3.58 6.02 1.58
N SER A 121 3.10 7.13 1.01
CA SER A 121 3.66 7.72 -0.21
C SER A 121 5.14 8.05 -0.03
N SER A 122 5.50 8.71 1.07
CA SER A 122 6.90 8.97 1.40
C SER A 122 7.74 7.68 1.54
N SER A 123 7.15 6.60 2.06
CA SER A 123 7.83 5.32 2.18
C SER A 123 8.05 4.66 0.81
N PHE A 124 7.06 4.71 -0.08
CA PHE A 124 7.20 4.21 -1.45
C PHE A 124 8.23 5.04 -2.24
N ASP A 125 8.18 6.36 -2.14
CA ASP A 125 9.15 7.23 -2.81
C ASP A 125 10.58 6.93 -2.37
N GLN A 126 10.79 6.79 -1.06
CA GLN A 126 12.08 6.42 -0.51
C GLN A 126 12.57 5.07 -1.04
N LEU A 127 11.71 4.04 -1.05
CA LEU A 127 12.05 2.72 -1.59
C LEU A 127 12.35 2.76 -3.10
N MET A 128 11.64 3.60 -3.85
CA MET A 128 11.87 3.78 -5.28
C MET A 128 13.19 4.51 -5.56
N ILE A 129 13.56 5.50 -4.73
CA ILE A 129 14.86 6.17 -4.79
C ILE A 129 15.98 5.18 -4.47
N GLU A 130 15.84 4.38 -3.42
CA GLU A 130 16.80 3.32 -3.06
C GLU A 130 16.96 2.32 -4.22
N LEU A 131 15.85 1.82 -4.77
CA LEU A 131 15.86 0.92 -5.93
C LEU A 131 16.59 1.54 -7.13
N SER A 132 16.25 2.79 -7.48
CA SER A 132 16.89 3.49 -8.59
C SER A 132 18.38 3.71 -8.35
N THR A 133 18.78 4.00 -7.13
CA THR A 133 20.19 4.24 -6.77
C THR A 133 21.00 2.96 -6.92
N ILE A 134 20.48 1.83 -6.45
CA ILE A 134 21.18 0.54 -6.56
C ILE A 134 21.30 0.12 -8.04
N LEU A 135 20.24 0.30 -8.83
CA LEU A 135 20.28 0.04 -10.28
C LEU A 135 21.25 0.99 -11.01
N ASP A 136 21.47 2.20 -10.49
CA ASP A 136 22.40 3.15 -11.10
C ASP A 136 23.87 2.73 -10.93
N ILE A 137 24.22 2.21 -9.76
CA ILE A 137 25.58 1.78 -9.40
C ILE A 137 25.89 0.32 -9.77
N LEU A 138 24.89 -0.47 -10.19
CA LEU A 138 25.07 -1.87 -10.58
C LEU A 138 26.07 -1.96 -11.76
N PRO A 139 27.18 -2.73 -11.65
CA PRO A 139 28.22 -2.76 -12.66
C PRO A 139 27.83 -3.67 -13.83
N LEU A 140 26.85 -3.25 -14.64
CA LEU A 140 26.30 -4.04 -15.76
C LEU A 140 27.37 -4.51 -16.75
N LYS A 141 28.39 -3.67 -17.01
CA LYS A 141 29.50 -3.98 -17.92
C LYS A 141 30.41 -5.10 -17.43
N GLU A 142 30.50 -5.31 -16.12
CA GLU A 142 31.32 -6.36 -15.52
C GLU A 142 30.59 -7.71 -15.45
N LEU A 143 29.28 -7.72 -15.66
CA LEU A 143 28.44 -8.92 -15.62
C LEU A 143 28.50 -9.75 -16.91
N ASN A 144 29.15 -9.26 -17.97
CA ASN A 144 29.26 -9.92 -19.29
C ASN A 144 27.89 -10.40 -19.81
N LEU A 145 26.87 -9.53 -19.69
CA LEU A 145 25.51 -9.81 -20.14
C LEU A 145 25.45 -9.85 -21.68
N ILE A 146 24.46 -10.58 -22.21
CA ILE A 146 24.11 -10.50 -23.63
C ILE A 146 23.48 -9.12 -23.89
N GLU A 147 23.68 -8.57 -25.08
CA GLU A 147 23.22 -7.24 -25.52
C GLU A 147 21.75 -6.97 -25.14
N ASP A 148 20.83 -7.89 -25.49
CA ASP A 148 19.40 -7.77 -25.16
C ASP A 148 19.12 -7.64 -23.65
N VAL A 149 19.88 -8.35 -22.81
CA VAL A 149 19.72 -8.33 -21.34
C VAL A 149 20.31 -7.04 -20.76
N GLU A 150 21.41 -6.56 -21.32
CA GLU A 150 22.00 -5.27 -20.95
C GLU A 150 21.07 -4.11 -21.34
N GLU A 151 20.45 -4.14 -22.52
CA GLU A 151 19.44 -3.17 -22.94
C GLU A 151 18.22 -3.18 -22.01
N LEU A 152 17.73 -4.36 -21.64
CA LEU A 152 16.64 -4.51 -20.67
C LEU A 152 17.00 -3.89 -19.30
N ALA A 153 18.21 -4.15 -18.81
CA ALA A 153 18.68 -3.59 -17.55
C ALA A 153 18.76 -2.05 -17.60
N ASN A 154 19.25 -1.49 -18.71
CA ASN A 154 19.29 -0.04 -18.93
C ASN A 154 17.88 0.57 -19.03
N LEU A 155 16.93 -0.11 -19.67
CA LEU A 155 15.53 0.31 -19.70
C LEU A 155 14.92 0.34 -18.29
N ILE A 156 15.16 -0.70 -17.49
CA ILE A 156 14.68 -0.78 -16.10
C ILE A 156 15.24 0.36 -15.26
N LYS A 157 16.55 0.61 -15.38
CA LYS A 157 17.24 1.73 -14.70
C LYS A 157 16.59 3.07 -15.05
N LYS A 158 16.33 3.33 -16.33
CA LYS A 158 15.64 4.55 -16.78
C LYS A 158 14.21 4.64 -16.23
N GLN A 159 13.44 3.56 -16.29
CA GLN A 159 12.06 3.58 -15.79
C GLN A 159 11.99 3.75 -14.27
N CYS A 160 12.95 3.21 -13.52
CA CYS A 160 12.99 3.36 -12.06
C CYS A 160 13.41 4.77 -11.61
N SER A 161 14.17 5.50 -12.43
CA SER A 161 14.54 6.89 -12.14
C SER A 161 13.48 7.91 -12.56
N GLU A 162 12.55 7.53 -13.44
CA GLU A 162 11.39 8.36 -13.79
C GLU A 162 10.45 8.54 -12.59
N LYS A 163 10.31 9.80 -12.15
CA LYS A 163 9.32 10.17 -11.13
C LYS A 163 7.91 9.96 -11.66
N ALA A 164 7.05 9.33 -10.86
CA ALA A 164 5.63 9.28 -11.18
C ALA A 164 5.06 10.70 -11.15
N THR A 165 4.19 11.04 -12.11
CA THR A 165 3.53 12.34 -12.15
C THR A 165 2.47 12.45 -11.04
N ASP A 166 2.64 13.42 -10.13
CA ASP A 166 1.95 13.66 -8.85
C ASP A 166 0.41 13.82 -8.86
N CYS A 167 -0.27 13.67 -9.99
CA CYS A 167 -1.65 14.15 -10.09
C CYS A 167 -2.69 13.26 -9.38
N ALA A 168 -2.49 11.94 -9.25
CA ALA A 168 -3.47 11.07 -8.56
C ALA A 168 -3.33 11.13 -7.05
N ASP A 169 -2.11 11.19 -6.55
CA ASP A 169 -1.87 11.20 -5.11
C ASP A 169 -2.41 12.52 -4.49
N ARG A 170 -2.55 13.56 -5.32
CA ARG A 170 -3.24 14.81 -4.96
C ARG A 170 -4.74 14.62 -4.67
N ASP A 171 -5.44 13.74 -5.40
CA ASP A 171 -6.86 13.48 -5.16
C ASP A 171 -7.07 12.71 -3.85
N ASP A 172 -6.16 11.79 -3.56
CA ASP A 172 -6.11 11.02 -2.32
C ASP A 172 -5.80 11.92 -1.12
N GLU A 173 -4.85 12.86 -1.23
CA GLU A 173 -4.58 13.87 -0.19
C GLU A 173 -5.75 14.85 0.02
N ASN A 174 -6.45 15.22 -1.05
CA ASN A 174 -7.66 16.04 -0.93
C ASN A 174 -8.74 15.30 -0.13
N LEU A 175 -8.99 14.03 -0.46
CA LEU A 175 -9.95 13.18 0.25
C LEU A 175 -9.58 13.01 1.74
N ARG A 176 -8.29 12.76 2.01
CA ARG A 176 -7.75 12.71 3.37
C ARG A 176 -8.03 14.01 4.13
N THR A 177 -7.74 15.15 3.52
CA THR A 177 -7.96 16.47 4.12
C THR A 177 -9.43 16.69 4.46
N GLU A 178 -10.35 16.23 3.61
CA GLU A 178 -11.79 16.33 3.86
C GLU A 178 -12.23 15.48 5.05
N VAL A 179 -11.75 14.24 5.14
CA VAL A 179 -12.05 13.35 6.28
C VAL A 179 -11.48 13.93 7.59
N LEU A 180 -10.25 14.42 7.59
CA LEU A 180 -9.65 15.02 8.79
C LEU A 180 -10.40 16.28 9.23
N LYS A 181 -10.81 17.14 8.29
CA LYS A 181 -11.67 18.30 8.59
C LYS A 181 -13.02 17.88 9.16
N MET A 182 -13.61 16.80 8.63
CA MET A 182 -14.86 16.27 9.14
C MET A 182 -14.74 15.75 10.57
N LEU A 183 -13.66 15.03 10.88
CA LEU A 183 -13.36 14.61 12.26
C LEU A 183 -13.16 15.81 13.20
N ASP A 184 -12.46 16.86 12.76
CA ASP A 184 -12.29 18.08 13.56
C ASP A 184 -13.61 18.80 13.80
N ASN A 185 -14.47 18.89 12.78
CA ASN A 185 -15.82 19.46 12.91
C ASN A 185 -16.67 18.67 13.90
N ILE A 186 -16.63 17.34 13.86
CA ILE A 186 -17.36 16.48 14.82
C ILE A 186 -16.85 16.73 16.25
N LYS A 187 -15.54 16.89 16.46
CA LYS A 187 -14.97 17.26 17.78
C LYS A 187 -15.47 18.61 18.28
N ARG A 188 -15.86 19.52 17.38
CA ARG A 188 -16.48 20.82 17.68
C ARG A 188 -18.01 20.77 17.70
N GLU A 189 -18.59 19.57 17.74
CA GLU A 189 -20.05 19.33 17.76
C GLU A 189 -20.78 19.84 16.51
N ILE A 190 -20.06 19.98 15.39
CA ILE A 190 -20.63 20.36 14.09
C ILE A 190 -21.08 19.09 13.36
N VAL A 191 -22.36 19.04 13.02
CA VAL A 191 -22.97 17.92 12.28
C VAL A 191 -22.39 17.86 10.85
N PRO A 192 -21.87 16.70 10.39
CA PRO A 192 -21.41 16.54 9.02
C PRO A 192 -22.54 16.75 8.00
N ASP A 193 -22.25 17.49 6.93
CA ASP A 193 -23.15 17.64 5.78
C ASP A 193 -23.36 16.27 5.10
N HIS A 194 -24.63 15.89 4.91
CA HIS A 194 -25.01 14.60 4.32
C HIS A 194 -24.46 14.41 2.89
N SER A 195 -24.53 15.44 2.05
CA SER A 195 -24.08 15.35 0.65
C SER A 195 -22.58 15.12 0.58
N LYS A 196 -21.82 15.89 1.38
CA LYS A 196 -20.36 15.73 1.48
C LYS A 196 -19.97 14.39 2.08
N LEU A 197 -20.73 13.91 3.06
CA LEU A 197 -20.51 12.61 3.67
C LEU A 197 -20.74 11.47 2.66
N SER A 198 -21.81 11.54 1.88
CA SER A 198 -22.09 10.58 0.80
C SER A 198 -20.97 10.55 -0.23
N GLU A 199 -20.50 11.72 -0.68
CA GLU A 199 -19.42 11.83 -1.67
C GLU A 199 -18.13 11.17 -1.19
N ILE A 200 -17.71 11.43 0.06
CA ILE A 200 -16.52 10.81 0.65
C ILE A 200 -16.65 9.28 0.70
N PHE A 201 -17.81 8.78 1.12
CA PHE A 201 -18.05 7.34 1.27
C PHE A 201 -18.13 6.64 -0.09
N GLU A 202 -18.72 7.27 -1.09
CA GLU A 202 -18.72 6.78 -2.48
C GLU A 202 -17.30 6.69 -3.03
N ARG A 203 -16.47 7.73 -2.83
CA ARG A 203 -15.06 7.72 -3.25
C ARG A 203 -14.23 6.61 -2.58
N LEU A 204 -14.57 6.24 -1.35
CA LEU A 204 -13.96 5.11 -0.62
C LEU A 204 -14.63 3.76 -0.90
N ASN A 205 -15.60 3.70 -1.82
CA ASN A 205 -16.38 2.50 -2.11
C ASN A 205 -16.97 1.88 -0.83
N LEU A 206 -17.57 2.73 -0.01
CA LEU A 206 -18.35 2.42 1.21
C LEU A 206 -19.81 2.80 0.95
N SER A 207 -20.38 2.22 -0.10
CA SER A 207 -21.65 2.60 -0.73
C SER A 207 -22.90 1.94 -0.13
N ASP A 208 -22.74 1.08 0.88
CA ASP A 208 -23.86 0.41 1.53
C ASP A 208 -23.56 0.02 2.99
N SER A 209 -24.61 -0.41 3.70
CA SER A 209 -24.53 -0.81 5.11
C SER A 209 -23.57 -1.99 5.34
N THR A 210 -23.40 -2.90 4.36
CA THR A 210 -22.50 -4.07 4.48
C THR A 210 -21.04 -3.67 4.36
N SER A 211 -20.69 -2.84 3.37
CA SER A 211 -19.36 -2.30 3.16
C SER A 211 -18.89 -1.44 4.34
N CYS A 212 -19.78 -0.65 4.95
CA CYS A 212 -19.49 0.05 6.19
C CYS A 212 -19.27 -0.89 7.39
N SER A 213 -20.02 -2.00 7.47
CA SER A 213 -19.84 -2.98 8.55
C SER A 213 -18.48 -3.67 8.46
N ASN A 214 -18.11 -4.12 7.26
CA ASN A 214 -16.80 -4.70 6.99
C ASN A 214 -15.68 -3.70 7.28
N GLU A 215 -15.87 -2.41 6.96
CA GLU A 215 -14.89 -1.37 7.26
C GLU A 215 -14.75 -1.12 8.77
N ILE A 216 -15.83 -1.22 9.54
CA ILE A 216 -15.77 -1.14 11.02
C ILE A 216 -14.98 -2.31 11.58
N GLU A 217 -15.22 -3.54 11.11
CA GLU A 217 -14.45 -4.73 11.53
C GLU A 217 -12.96 -4.57 11.20
N ASN A 218 -12.62 -4.11 10.00
CA ASN A 218 -11.24 -3.83 9.60
C ASN A 218 -10.58 -2.76 10.48
N LEU A 219 -11.31 -1.72 10.87
CA LEU A 219 -10.82 -0.69 11.79
C LEU A 219 -10.65 -1.22 13.22
N GLU A 220 -11.55 -2.09 13.68
CA GLU A 220 -11.42 -2.75 14.99
C GLU A 220 -10.17 -3.64 15.06
N ASP A 221 -9.88 -4.37 13.98
CA ASP A 221 -8.61 -5.09 13.81
C ASP A 221 -7.40 -4.15 13.83
N GLU A 222 -7.53 -2.97 13.22
CA GLU A 222 -6.47 -1.97 13.22
C GLU A 222 -6.16 -1.44 14.62
N VAL A 223 -7.17 -1.23 15.47
CA VAL A 223 -6.96 -0.87 16.90
C VAL A 223 -6.07 -1.90 17.59
N GLN A 224 -6.26 -3.19 17.30
CA GLN A 224 -5.44 -4.26 17.88
C GLN A 224 -4.01 -4.28 17.34
N ASN A 225 -3.81 -3.83 16.10
CA ASN A 225 -2.51 -3.79 15.44
C ASN A 225 -1.65 -2.57 15.83
N GLN A 226 -2.24 -1.53 16.42
CA GLN A 226 -1.52 -0.32 16.85
C GLN A 226 -0.80 -0.50 18.20
N ASN A 227 0.40 0.11 18.28
CA ASN A 227 1.26 0.05 19.47
C ASN A 227 1.11 1.26 20.38
N ASP A 228 0.83 2.44 19.83
CA ASP A 228 0.69 3.68 20.59
C ASP A 228 -0.77 4.09 20.80
N ASP A 229 -1.05 4.76 21.91
CA ASP A 229 -2.42 5.09 22.30
C ASP A 229 -3.02 6.24 21.48
N LYS A 230 -2.18 7.07 20.85
CA LYS A 230 -2.64 8.14 19.96
C LYS A 230 -3.22 7.53 18.68
N SER A 231 -2.50 6.63 18.03
CA SER A 231 -2.98 5.91 16.84
C SER A 231 -4.25 5.12 17.14
N LYS A 232 -4.34 4.45 18.30
CA LYS A 232 -5.59 3.78 18.72
C LYS A 232 -6.76 4.77 18.84
N ALA A 233 -6.55 5.94 19.46
CA ALA A 233 -7.58 6.96 19.58
C ALA A 233 -8.02 7.50 18.20
N ASP A 234 -7.08 7.68 17.27
CA ASP A 234 -7.38 8.11 15.90
C ASP A 234 -8.20 7.05 15.14
N VAL A 235 -7.85 5.76 15.27
CA VAL A 235 -8.63 4.66 14.70
C VAL A 235 -10.04 4.58 15.31
N ILE A 236 -10.17 4.77 16.63
CA ILE A 236 -11.49 4.81 17.31
C ILE A 236 -12.35 5.97 16.79
N ALA A 237 -11.75 7.14 16.53
CA ALA A 237 -12.47 8.26 15.93
C ALA A 237 -12.98 7.93 14.52
N LEU A 238 -12.19 7.21 13.71
CA LEU A 238 -12.61 6.71 12.40
C LEU A 238 -13.76 5.71 12.53
N ILE A 239 -13.72 4.78 13.50
CA ILE A 239 -14.83 3.85 13.78
C ILE A 239 -16.11 4.64 14.07
N GLY A 240 -16.02 5.67 14.91
CA GLY A 240 -17.14 6.57 15.21
C GLY A 240 -17.72 7.23 13.96
N LEU A 241 -16.86 7.76 13.08
CA LEU A 241 -17.27 8.36 11.82
C LEU A 241 -17.98 7.35 10.89
N VAL A 242 -17.42 6.15 10.73
CA VAL A 242 -18.04 5.11 9.87
C VAL A 242 -19.37 4.63 10.44
N ARG A 243 -19.48 4.46 11.76
CA ARG A 243 -20.75 4.10 12.43
C ARG A 243 -21.81 5.19 12.24
N TYR A 244 -21.46 6.45 12.44
CA TYR A 244 -22.36 7.59 12.18
C TYR A 244 -22.85 7.59 10.74
N SER A 245 -21.92 7.47 9.79
CA SER A 245 -22.21 7.55 8.36
C SER A 245 -23.07 6.40 7.87
N LYS A 246 -22.81 5.18 8.37
CA LYS A 246 -23.67 4.01 8.11
C LYS A 246 -25.13 4.28 8.51
N CYS A 247 -25.35 4.84 9.70
CA CYS A 247 -26.69 5.15 10.20
C CYS A 247 -27.38 6.26 9.38
N VAL A 248 -26.64 7.32 9.04
CA VAL A 248 -27.20 8.49 8.35
C VAL A 248 -27.46 8.21 6.86
N LEU A 249 -26.52 7.56 6.17
CA LEU A 249 -26.60 7.32 4.73
C LEU A 249 -27.47 6.10 4.39
N TYR A 250 -27.42 5.04 5.19
CA TYR A 250 -28.03 3.74 4.84
C TYR A 250 -29.12 3.28 5.82
N GLY A 251 -29.38 4.07 6.86
CA GLY A 251 -30.36 3.74 7.90
C GLY A 251 -29.92 2.61 8.81
N ALA A 252 -30.65 2.42 9.91
CA ALA A 252 -30.53 1.20 10.70
C ALA A 252 -31.04 0.02 9.84
N SER A 253 -30.26 -1.05 9.77
CA SER A 253 -30.71 -2.37 9.32
C SER A 253 -31.79 -2.87 10.28
N THR A 254 -32.97 -2.26 10.26
CA THR A 254 -34.14 -2.76 10.97
C THR A 254 -34.63 -3.96 10.17
N PRO A 255 -34.78 -5.15 10.78
CA PRO A 255 -35.50 -6.22 10.14
C PRO A 255 -36.88 -5.67 9.83
N ARG A 256 -37.29 -5.68 8.55
CA ARG A 256 -38.64 -5.31 8.16
C ARG A 256 -39.60 -6.26 8.89
N ILE A 257 -40.18 -5.80 9.99
CA ILE A 257 -41.33 -6.47 10.59
C ILE A 257 -42.45 -6.29 9.58
N THR A 258 -42.69 -7.32 8.77
CA THR A 258 -43.87 -7.41 7.91
C THR A 258 -45.09 -7.49 8.84
N THR A 259 -45.70 -6.35 9.15
CA THR A 259 -47.00 -6.30 9.79
C THR A 259 -48.03 -6.83 8.79
N ARG A 260 -48.27 -8.13 8.86
CA ARG A 260 -49.34 -8.81 8.14
C ARG A 260 -50.66 -8.31 8.74
N ARG A 261 -51.20 -7.25 8.14
CA ARG A 261 -52.48 -6.65 8.49
C ARG A 261 -53.57 -7.69 8.21
N GLN A 262 -53.98 -8.45 9.23
CA GLN A 262 -55.20 -9.26 9.18
C GLN A 262 -56.37 -8.29 9.01
N LYS A 263 -56.99 -8.28 7.83
CA LYS A 263 -58.34 -7.74 7.65
C LYS A 263 -59.28 -8.72 8.33
N SER A 264 -59.78 -8.35 9.50
CA SER A 264 -61.02 -8.89 10.04
C SER A 264 -62.15 -8.51 9.09
N ALA A 265 -62.82 -9.50 8.51
CA ALA A 265 -64.10 -9.30 7.85
C ALA A 265 -65.18 -9.35 8.94
N GLU A 266 -65.88 -8.23 9.16
CA GLU A 266 -67.12 -8.20 9.91
C GLU A 266 -68.30 -8.11 8.94
N LYS A 267 -69.19 -9.10 9.11
CA LYS A 267 -70.61 -9.25 8.73
C LYS A 267 -71.17 -8.45 7.55
#